data_AF-A0A6J4YP37-F1
#
_entry.id   AF-A0A6J4YP37-F1
#
_cell.length_a   1.000
_cell.length_b   1.000
_cell.length_c   1.000
_cell.angle_alpha   90.00
_cell.angle_beta   90.00
_cell.angle_gamma   90.00
#
_symmetry.space_group_name_H-M   'P 1'
#
loop_
_entity.id
_entity.type
_entity.pdbx_description
1 polymer ?
#
loop_
_entity_poly.entity_id
_entity_poly.type
_entity_poly.pdbx_seq_one_letter_code
_entity_poly.pdbx_strand_id
1 'polypeptide(L)' 'MPIERVLTDIPQEDIDQIVEDFESEGCTVAREKQADGLFTVRATCPDDPPAD' A
#
# COMPACT_ATOMS: atom_id res chain seq x y z
N MET A 1 -9.62 -0.78 -14.73
CA MET A 1 -8.89 -2.01 -14.31
C MET A 1 -8.12 -1.69 -13.04
N PRO A 2 -8.12 -2.52 -11.99
CA PRO A 2 -7.45 -2.13 -10.74
C PRO A 2 -5.96 -1.85 -10.96
N ILE A 3 -5.46 -0.79 -10.32
CA ILE A 3 -4.07 -0.35 -10.44
C ILE A 3 -3.28 -0.96 -9.28
N GLU A 4 -2.19 -1.67 -9.60
CA GLU A 4 -1.26 -2.15 -8.58
C GLU A 4 -0.19 -1.08 -8.30
N ARG A 5 0.03 -0.78 -7.02
CA ARG A 5 1.14 0.04 -6.55
C ARG A 5 2.01 -0.76 -5.59
N VAL A 6 3.32 -0.75 -5.82
CA VAL A 6 4.28 -1.49 -5.00
C VAL A 6 5.31 -0.51 -4.45
N LEU A 7 5.44 -0.50 -3.13
CA LEU A 7 6.46 0.24 -2.41
C LEU A 7 7.38 -0.76 -1.70
N THR A 8 8.69 -0.56 -1.80
CA THR A 8 9.70 -1.40 -1.16
C THR A 8 10.52 -0.58 -0.18
N ASP A 9 11.28 -1.28 0.67
CA ASP A 9 12.24 -0.65 1.58
C ASP A 9 11.58 0.30 2.60
N ILE A 10 10.33 -0.01 2.98
CA ILE A 10 9.55 0.79 3.92
C ILE A 10 9.95 0.45 5.35
N PRO A 11 10.39 1.41 6.17
CA PRO A 11 10.69 1.17 7.58
C PRO A 11 9.40 0.91 8.35
N GLN A 12 9.49 0.14 9.44
CA GLN A 12 8.32 -0.29 10.20
C GLN A 12 7.45 0.87 10.71
N GLU A 13 8.07 2.01 11.05
CA GLU A 13 7.38 3.20 11.56
C GLU A 13 6.45 3.85 10.53
N ASP A 14 6.74 3.68 9.23
CA ASP A 14 5.96 4.30 8.14
C ASP A 14 4.86 3.38 7.59
N ILE A 15 4.90 2.08 7.88
CA ILE A 15 3.97 1.09 7.31
C ILE A 15 2.53 1.40 7.66
N ASP A 16 2.24 1.66 8.93
CA ASP A 16 0.86 1.81 9.37
C ASP A 16 0.23 3.05 8.73
N GLN A 17 0.99 4.14 8.57
CA GLN A 17 0.54 5.33 7.85
C GLN A 17 0.30 5.05 6.36
N ILE A 18 1.22 4.35 5.69
CA ILE A 18 1.08 4.03 4.26
C ILE A 18 -0.10 3.10 4.01
N VAL A 19 -0.34 2.13 4.89
CA VAL A 19 -1.49 1.22 4.80
C VAL A 19 -2.79 2.00 4.96
N GLU A 20 -2.88 2.88 5.97
CA GLU A 20 -4.08 3.69 6.22
C GLU A 20 -4.41 4.60 5.03
N ASP A 21 -3.39 5.21 4.40
CA ASP A 21 -3.56 6.08 3.22
C ASP A 21 -4.16 5.29 2.04
N PHE A 22 -3.58 4.13 1.72
CA PHE A 22 -4.10 3.26 0.66
C PHE A 22 -5.50 2.70 0.98
N GLU A 23 -5.78 2.30 2.22
CA GLU A 23 -7.11 1.82 2.62
C GLU A 23 -8.17 2.93 2.52
N SER A 24 -7.80 4.18 2.83
CA SER A 24 -8.65 5.37 2.67
C SER A 24 -8.97 5.66 1.21
N GLU A 25 -8.04 5.39 0.29
CA GLU A 25 -8.26 5.44 -1.16
C GLU A 25 -9.08 4.24 -1.69
N GLY A 26 -9.51 3.32 -0.82
CA GLY A 26 -10.27 2.13 -1.19
C GLY A 26 -9.41 1.01 -1.78
N CYS A 27 -8.09 1.08 -1.60
CA CYS A 27 -7.17 0.05 -2.05
C CYS A 27 -7.14 -1.14 -1.07
N THR A 28 -6.89 -2.32 -1.61
CA THR A 28 -6.56 -3.51 -0.80
C THR A 28 -5.05 -3.59 -0.63
N VAL A 29 -4.57 -3.68 0.60
CA VAL A 29 -3.13 -3.62 0.91
C VAL A 29 -2.60 -4.95 1.46
N ALA A 30 -1.45 -5.39 0.96
CA ALA A 30 -0.68 -6.51 1.48
C ALA A 30 0.72 -6.04 1.88
N ARG A 31 1.18 -6.45 3.07
CA ARG A 31 2.52 -6.13 3.58
C ARG A 31 3.35 -7.39 3.77
N GLU A 32 4.60 -7.34 3.32
CA GLU A 32 5.57 -8.42 3.45
C GLU A 32 6.86 -7.89 4.07
N LYS A 33 7.38 -8.58 5.08
CA LYS A 33 8.66 -8.21 5.70
C LYS A 33 9.83 -8.75 4.86
N GLN A 34 10.78 -7.88 4.54
CA GLN A 34 11.99 -8.20 3.80
C GLN A 34 13.10 -8.74 4.72
N ALA A 35 14.16 -9.29 4.13
CA ALA A 35 15.26 -9.92 4.88
C ALA A 35 16.13 -8.93 5.66
N ASP A 36 16.25 -7.70 5.16
CA ASP A 36 16.94 -6.55 5.75
C ASP A 36 16.16 -5.89 6.91
N GLY A 37 14.90 -6.30 7.12
CA GLY A 37 14.05 -5.81 8.21
C GLY A 37 13.10 -4.67 7.81
N LEU A 38 13.20 -4.15 6.59
CA LEU A 38 12.20 -3.26 5.98
C LEU A 38 11.02 -4.07 5.43
N PHE A 39 10.06 -3.39 4.82
CA PHE A 39 8.82 -4.00 4.34
C PHE A 39 8.50 -3.59 2.90
N THR A 40 7.86 -4.52 2.20
CA THR A 40 7.21 -4.31 0.92
C THR A 40 5.72 -4.12 1.15
N VAL A 41 5.14 -3.05 0.62
CA VAL A 41 3.70 -2.80 0.61
C VAL A 41 3.19 -2.93 -0.83
N ARG A 42 2.19 -3.78 -1.04
CA ARG A 42 1.50 -3.94 -2.32
C ARG A 42 0.05 -3.51 -2.15
N ALA A 43 -0.34 -2.42 -2.81
CA ALA A 43 -1.70 -1.91 -2.83
C ALA A 43 -2.35 -2.19 -4.18
N THR A 44 -3.58 -2.70 -4.16
CA THR A 44 -4.42 -2.88 -5.35
C THR A 44 -5.59 -1.90 -5.25
N CYS A 45 -5.53 -0.83 -6.02
CA CYS A 45 -6.49 0.27 -5.98
C CYS A 45 -7.56 0.14 -7.07
N PRO A 46 -8.81 0.55 -6.82
CA PRO A 46 -9.80 0.70 -7.87
C PRO A 46 -9.34 1.75 -8.89
N ASP A 47 -9.67 1.54 -10.17
CA ASP A 47 -9.34 2.45 -11.28
C ASP A 47 -10.22 3.71 -11.30
N ASP A 48 -11.33 3.67 -10.56
CA ASP A 48 -12.32 4.74 -10.52
C ASP A 48 -11.93 5.72 -9.42
N PRO A 49 -11.54 6.97 -9.76
CA PRO A 49 -11.46 8.01 -8.74
C PRO A 49 -12.84 8.15 -8.07
N PRO A 50 -12.92 8.58 -6.80
CA PRO A 50 -14.21 8.89 -6.19
C PRO A 50 -14.95 9.85 -7.13
N ALA A 51 -16.14 9.43 -7.59
CA ALA A 51 -17.00 10.28 -8.41
C ALA A 51 -17.29 11.56 -7.62
N ASP A 52 -16.85 12.69 -8.17
CA ASP A 52 -17.12 14.06 -7.70
C ASP A 52 -18.63 14.34 -7.61
#